data_AF-A0A2K9DJB4-F1
#
_entry.id   AF-A0A2K9DJB4-F1
#
_cell.length_a   1.000
_cell.length_b   1.000
_cell.length_c   1.000
_cell.angle_alpha   90.00
_cell.angle_beta   90.00
_cell.angle_gamma   90.00
#
_symmetry.space_group_name_H-M   'P 1'
#
loop_
_entity.id
_entity.type
_entity.pdbx_description
1 polymer ?
#
loop_
_entity_poly.entity_id
_entity_poly.type
_entity_poly.pdbx_seq_one_letter_code
_entity_poly.pdbx_strand_id
1 'polypeptide(L)'
;MGFSPLGLVLSIALFAPSLVLVRFPPRPAPTSVGVPRGVVALERVGQVLCVTVPVITVGGDVRWWWALPVSLLVVAYGALWIRFVAGGCGLDLLFGPVWGVPVPMAVLPVAAFLAGSAWLANPWMAVAAVVLAAGHLPSSLFTARSL
;
A
#
# COMPACT_ATOMS: atom_id res chain seq x y z
N MET A 1 -8.13 22.49 2.55
CA MET A 1 -6.73 22.14 2.86
C MET A 1 -6.52 22.36 4.35
N GLY A 2 -5.96 21.40 5.05
CA GLY A 2 -5.82 21.39 6.51
C GLY A 2 -5.08 20.12 6.96
N PHE A 3 -4.50 20.13 8.16
CA PHE A 3 -3.74 18.99 8.65
C PHE A 3 -4.65 17.89 9.24
N SER A 4 -4.47 16.64 8.78
CA SER A 4 -5.22 15.48 9.27
C SER A 4 -4.30 14.50 10.01
N PRO A 5 -4.38 14.43 11.36
CA PRO A 5 -3.60 13.49 12.15
C PRO A 5 -3.90 12.02 11.80
N LEU A 6 -5.17 11.69 11.56
CA LEU A 6 -5.59 10.33 11.21
C LEU A 6 -5.07 9.92 9.83
N GLY A 7 -5.05 10.86 8.87
CA GLY A 7 -4.45 10.63 7.56
C GLY A 7 -2.96 10.38 7.67
N LEU A 8 -2.24 11.14 8.49
CA LEU A 8 -0.82 10.91 8.78
C LEU A 8 -0.57 9.53 9.39
N VAL A 9 -1.33 9.15 10.41
CA VAL A 9 -1.20 7.83 11.06
C VAL A 9 -1.40 6.71 10.04
N LEU A 10 -2.41 6.81 9.18
CA LEU A 10 -2.67 5.80 8.17
C LEU A 10 -1.55 5.73 7.12
N SER A 11 -1.04 6.88 6.65
CA SER A 11 0.10 6.92 5.73
C SER A 11 1.35 6.29 6.36
N ILE A 12 1.65 6.60 7.62
CA ILE A 12 2.77 5.97 8.35
C ILE A 12 2.53 4.48 8.48
N ALA A 13 1.35 4.03 8.89
CA ALA A 13 1.05 2.61 9.08
C ALA A 13 1.25 1.77 7.80
N LEU A 14 0.98 2.34 6.62
CA LEU A 14 1.09 1.63 5.34
C LEU A 14 2.48 1.74 4.70
N PHE A 15 3.17 2.88 4.85
CA PHE A 15 4.48 3.10 4.23
C PHE A 15 5.67 2.79 5.13
N ALA A 16 5.57 2.98 6.46
CA ALA A 16 6.68 2.71 7.38
C ALA A 16 7.17 1.25 7.34
N PRO A 17 6.30 0.22 7.22
CA PRO A 17 6.76 -1.15 7.09
C PRO A 17 7.66 -1.39 5.88
N SER A 18 7.53 -0.59 4.80
CA SER A 18 8.40 -0.71 3.63
C SER A 18 9.87 -0.40 3.93
N LEU A 19 10.16 0.33 5.02
CA LEU A 19 11.52 0.58 5.49
C LEU A 19 12.22 -0.69 5.99
N VAL A 20 11.47 -1.74 6.35
CA VAL A 20 12.00 -3.05 6.70
C VAL A 20 12.86 -3.61 5.56
N LEU A 21 12.50 -3.33 4.29
CA LEU A 21 13.25 -3.79 3.12
C LEU A 21 14.67 -3.21 3.04
N VAL A 22 14.95 -2.06 3.66
CA VAL A 22 16.30 -1.49 3.73
C VAL A 22 17.21 -2.39 4.55
N ARG A 23 16.67 -2.99 5.63
CA ARG A 23 17.41 -3.86 6.54
C ARG A 23 17.34 -5.34 6.18
N PHE A 24 16.23 -5.73 5.55
CA PHE A 24 15.84 -7.09 5.21
C PHE A 24 15.36 -7.14 3.75
N PRO A 25 16.27 -6.97 2.78
CA PRO A 25 15.91 -6.98 1.37
C PRO A 25 15.40 -8.36 0.95
N PRO A 26 14.49 -8.42 -0.04
CA PRO A 26 13.98 -9.67 -0.58
C PRO A 26 15.10 -10.51 -1.21
N ARG A 27 14.98 -11.84 -1.10
CA ARG A 27 15.95 -12.82 -1.59
C ARG A 27 15.27 -13.87 -2.47
N PRO A 28 15.74 -14.06 -3.72
CA PRO A 28 16.71 -13.23 -4.43
C PRO A 28 16.20 -11.79 -4.68
N ALA A 29 17.03 -10.91 -5.24
CA ALA A 29 16.58 -9.56 -5.58
C ALA A 29 15.52 -9.61 -6.71
N PRO A 30 14.41 -8.85 -6.61
CA PRO A 30 13.39 -8.81 -7.64
C PRO A 30 13.97 -8.25 -8.95
N THR A 31 13.72 -8.97 -10.05
CA THR A 31 14.00 -8.50 -11.39
C THR A 31 12.83 -7.64 -11.86
N SER A 32 13.03 -6.33 -11.95
CA SER A 32 12.00 -5.41 -12.49
C SER A 32 12.00 -5.39 -14.03
N VAL A 33 12.39 -6.50 -14.66
CA VAL A 33 12.58 -6.59 -16.10
C VAL A 33 11.21 -6.57 -16.78
N GLY A 34 10.98 -5.55 -17.61
CA GLY A 34 9.77 -5.46 -18.45
C GLY A 34 8.64 -4.61 -17.87
N VAL A 35 8.77 -4.00 -16.69
CA VAL A 35 7.76 -3.04 -16.21
C VAL A 35 7.84 -1.75 -17.05
N PRO A 36 6.75 -1.30 -17.70
CA PRO A 36 6.76 -0.08 -18.49
C PRO A 36 7.10 1.14 -17.63
N ARG A 37 7.93 2.06 -18.15
CA ARG A 37 8.33 3.30 -17.42
C ARG A 37 7.14 4.13 -16.97
N GLY A 38 6.06 4.17 -17.75
CA GLY A 38 4.83 4.88 -17.39
C GLY A 38 4.16 4.31 -16.13
N VAL A 39 4.17 2.98 -15.96
CA VAL A 39 3.62 2.30 -14.77
C VAL A 39 4.46 2.62 -13.54
N VAL A 40 5.79 2.58 -13.67
CA VAL A 40 6.71 2.96 -12.58
C VAL A 40 6.52 4.42 -12.20
N ALA A 41 6.40 5.33 -13.17
CA ALA A 41 6.14 6.75 -12.89
C ALA A 41 4.81 6.94 -12.15
N LEU A 42 3.77 6.24 -12.59
CA LEU A 42 2.45 6.29 -11.95
C LEU A 42 2.48 5.76 -10.52
N GLU A 43 3.24 4.68 -10.27
CA GLU A 43 3.46 4.16 -8.92
C GLU A 43 4.16 5.20 -8.03
N ARG A 44 5.23 5.83 -8.51
CA ARG A 44 5.95 6.87 -7.75
C ARG A 44 5.07 8.07 -7.44
N VAL A 45 4.30 8.53 -8.42
CA VAL A 45 3.32 9.62 -8.22
C VAL A 45 2.28 9.21 -7.18
N GLY A 46 1.71 8.01 -7.30
CA GLY A 46 0.75 7.47 -6.35
C GLY A 46 1.30 7.35 -4.93
N GLN A 47 2.56 6.93 -4.77
CA GLN A 47 3.24 6.86 -3.47
C GLN A 47 3.36 8.25 -2.84
N VAL A 48 3.84 9.24 -3.60
CA VAL A 48 3.96 10.62 -3.13
C VAL A 48 2.58 11.17 -2.74
N LEU A 49 1.56 10.94 -3.57
CA LEU A 49 0.19 11.38 -3.27
C LEU A 49 -0.37 10.71 -2.01
N CYS A 50 -0.19 9.40 -1.81
CA CYS A 50 -0.70 8.70 -0.63
C CYS A 50 0.08 9.01 0.66
N VAL A 51 1.29 9.56 0.56
CA VAL A 51 2.02 10.10 1.72
C VAL A 51 1.57 11.54 2.04
N THR A 52 1.32 12.35 1.01
CA THR A 52 1.09 13.80 1.19
C THR A 52 -0.38 14.17 1.31
N VAL A 53 -1.24 13.69 0.41
CA VAL A 53 -2.66 14.08 0.33
C VAL A 53 -3.41 13.76 1.62
N PRO A 54 -3.32 12.55 2.21
CA PRO A 54 -4.03 12.26 3.46
C PRO A 54 -3.63 13.18 4.61
N VAL A 55 -2.41 13.73 4.59
CA VAL A 55 -1.87 14.60 5.66
C VAL A 55 -2.35 16.04 5.50
N ILE A 56 -2.38 16.57 4.27
CA ILE A 56 -2.68 17.99 3.99
C ILE A 56 -4.15 18.25 3.64
N THR A 57 -4.97 17.20 3.56
CA THR A 57 -6.40 17.30 3.33
C THR A 57 -7.16 16.76 4.52
N VAL A 58 -7.91 17.65 5.18
CA VAL A 58 -8.96 17.27 6.14
C VAL A 58 -10.21 16.91 5.34
N GLY A 59 -10.76 15.73 5.60
CA GLY A 59 -12.03 15.30 5.04
C GLY A 59 -13.22 15.80 5.86
N GLY A 60 -14.39 15.21 5.63
CA GLY A 60 -15.59 15.49 6.41
C GLY A 60 -15.62 14.76 7.75
N ASP A 61 -16.83 14.52 8.24
CA ASP A 61 -17.04 13.78 9.50
C ASP A 61 -16.52 12.35 9.43
N VAL A 62 -15.83 11.94 10.50
CA VAL A 62 -15.27 10.60 10.62
C VAL A 62 -16.40 9.58 10.70
N ARG A 63 -16.40 8.65 9.75
CA ARG A 63 -17.40 7.59 9.61
C ARG A 63 -16.92 6.33 10.33
N TRP A 64 -17.10 6.29 11.65
CA TRP A 64 -16.56 5.23 12.53
C TRP A 64 -16.87 3.78 12.11
N TRP A 65 -17.94 3.54 11.35
CA TRP A 65 -18.23 2.21 10.79
C TRP A 65 -17.18 1.71 9.78
N TRP A 66 -16.38 2.60 9.16
CA TRP A 66 -15.20 2.24 8.37
C TRP A 66 -13.95 1.98 9.20
N ALA A 67 -13.93 2.30 10.49
CA ALA A 67 -12.74 2.09 11.31
C ALA A 67 -12.39 0.59 11.40
N LEU A 68 -13.40 -0.28 11.47
CA LEU A 68 -13.21 -1.74 11.51
C LEU A 68 -12.60 -2.31 10.22
N PRO A 69 -13.11 -2.04 9.01
CA PRO A 69 -12.47 -2.53 7.79
C PRO A 69 -11.07 -1.93 7.58
N VAL A 70 -10.85 -0.65 7.92
CA VAL A 70 -9.51 -0.04 7.85
C VAL A 70 -8.53 -0.76 8.78
N SER A 71 -8.92 -0.97 10.04
CA SER A 71 -8.05 -1.63 11.02
C SER A 71 -7.74 -3.07 10.61
N LEU A 72 -8.72 -3.81 10.10
CA LEU A 72 -8.52 -5.18 9.63
C LEU A 72 -7.52 -5.24 8.47
N LEU A 73 -7.61 -4.32 7.51
CA LEU A 73 -6.68 -4.25 6.37
C LEU A 73 -5.25 -3.90 6.81
N VAL A 74 -5.10 -2.93 7.73
CA VAL A 74 -3.79 -2.55 8.27
C VAL A 74 -3.17 -3.69 9.09
N VAL A 75 -3.96 -4.39 9.90
CA VAL A 75 -3.50 -5.55 10.68
C VAL A 75 -3.10 -6.71 9.77
N ALA A 76 -3.91 -7.01 8.74
CA ALA A 76 -3.57 -8.05 7.76
C ALA A 76 -2.26 -7.72 7.03
N TYR A 77 -2.06 -6.46 6.65
CA TYR A 77 -0.83 -5.99 6.02
C TYR A 77 0.38 -6.13 6.96
N GLY A 78 0.23 -5.74 8.23
CA GLY A 78 1.26 -5.95 9.25
C GLY A 78 1.61 -7.43 9.45
N ALA A 79 0.61 -8.32 9.47
CA ALA A 79 0.82 -9.75 9.58
C ALA A 79 1.61 -10.32 8.39
N LEU A 80 1.37 -9.83 7.17
CA LEU A 80 2.16 -10.24 5.99
C LEU A 80 3.60 -9.74 6.04
N TRP A 81 3.86 -8.54 6.59
CA TRP A 81 5.22 -8.08 6.85
C TRP A 81 5.95 -8.96 7.86
N ILE A 82 5.29 -9.31 8.97
CA ILE A 82 5.84 -10.23 9.95
C ILE A 82 6.15 -11.59 9.29
N ARG A 83 5.21 -12.11 8.49
CA ARG A 83 5.39 -13.35 7.72
C ARG A 83 6.60 -13.28 6.78
N PHE A 84 6.77 -12.15 6.08
CA PHE A 84 7.91 -11.94 5.16
C PHE A 84 9.24 -11.98 5.90
N VAL A 85 9.37 -11.25 7.01
CA VAL A 85 10.62 -11.20 7.79
C VAL A 85 10.90 -12.55 8.47
N ALA A 86 9.89 -13.13 9.13
CA ALA A 86 10.02 -14.41 9.82
C ALA A 86 10.30 -15.58 8.85
N GLY A 87 9.78 -15.51 7.62
CA GLY A 87 10.00 -16.48 6.57
C GLY A 87 11.30 -16.29 5.78
N GLY A 88 12.26 -15.49 6.29
CA GLY A 88 13.58 -15.38 5.67
C GLY A 88 13.66 -14.45 4.47
N CYS A 89 12.69 -13.54 4.31
CA CYS A 89 12.66 -12.52 3.25
C CYS A 89 12.57 -13.10 1.84
N GLY A 90 11.87 -14.22 1.68
CA GLY A 90 11.61 -14.84 0.38
C GLY A 90 10.83 -13.93 -0.57
N LEU A 91 11.21 -13.94 -1.85
CA LEU A 91 10.54 -13.19 -2.91
C LEU A 91 9.07 -13.61 -3.09
N ASP A 92 8.80 -14.90 -2.94
CA ASP A 92 7.47 -15.52 -2.93
C ASP A 92 6.60 -15.03 -1.75
N LEU A 93 7.21 -14.69 -0.61
CA LEU A 93 6.49 -14.11 0.52
C LEU A 93 6.10 -12.64 0.28
N LEU A 94 6.78 -11.96 -0.63
CA LEU A 94 6.52 -10.55 -0.97
C LEU A 94 5.51 -10.40 -2.11
N PHE A 95 5.67 -11.20 -3.18
CA PHE A 95 4.84 -11.10 -4.40
C PHE A 95 3.92 -12.28 -4.65
N GLY A 96 4.08 -13.38 -3.91
CA GLY A 96 3.27 -14.58 -4.09
C GLY A 96 1.85 -14.44 -3.53
N PRO A 97 0.93 -15.28 -4.02
CA PRO A 97 -0.47 -15.20 -3.65
C PRO A 97 -0.71 -15.63 -2.20
N VAL A 98 -1.64 -14.95 -1.53
CA VAL A 98 -2.16 -15.36 -0.21
C VAL A 98 -3.69 -15.27 -0.26
N TRP A 99 -4.38 -16.31 0.21
CA TRP A 99 -5.85 -16.40 0.21
C TRP A 99 -6.51 -16.13 -1.16
N GLY A 100 -5.85 -16.54 -2.25
CA GLY A 100 -6.33 -16.32 -3.62
C GLY A 100 -6.12 -14.92 -4.18
N VAL A 101 -5.55 -13.98 -3.40
CA VAL A 101 -5.15 -12.66 -3.86
C VAL A 101 -3.74 -12.75 -4.44
N PRO A 102 -3.49 -12.35 -5.71
CA PRO A 102 -2.23 -12.60 -6.40
C PRO A 102 -1.03 -11.84 -5.81
N VAL A 103 -1.21 -10.58 -5.39
CA VAL A 103 -0.14 -9.77 -4.78
C VAL A 103 -0.69 -9.02 -3.55
N PRO A 104 -0.90 -9.72 -2.43
CA PRO A 104 -1.62 -9.18 -1.28
C PRO A 104 -0.89 -7.99 -0.64
N MET A 105 0.45 -7.98 -0.65
CA MET A 105 1.27 -6.88 -0.14
C MET A 105 1.07 -5.57 -0.91
N ALA A 106 0.69 -5.63 -2.19
CA ALA A 106 0.38 -4.44 -3.00
C ALA A 106 -1.11 -4.06 -2.95
N VAL A 107 -2.00 -5.05 -2.83
CA VAL A 107 -3.45 -4.84 -2.79
C VAL A 107 -3.89 -4.24 -1.46
N LEU A 108 -3.35 -4.71 -0.34
CA LEU A 108 -3.79 -4.27 1.00
C LEU A 108 -3.58 -2.78 1.26
N PRO A 109 -2.43 -2.15 0.94
CA PRO A 109 -2.26 -0.71 1.11
C PRO A 109 -3.26 0.11 0.29
N VAL A 110 -3.52 -0.29 -0.96
CA VAL A 110 -4.49 0.38 -1.83
C VAL A 110 -5.90 0.26 -1.25
N ALA A 111 -6.31 -0.94 -0.83
CA ALA A 111 -7.60 -1.16 -0.19
C ALA A 111 -7.73 -0.36 1.11
N ALA A 112 -6.67 -0.29 1.92
CA ALA A 112 -6.65 0.46 3.17
C ALA A 112 -6.76 1.98 2.93
N PHE A 113 -6.10 2.53 1.91
CA PHE A 113 -6.28 3.94 1.53
C PHE A 113 -7.70 4.22 0.97
N LEU A 114 -8.28 3.32 0.19
CA LEU A 114 -9.66 3.48 -0.28
C LEU A 114 -10.67 3.42 0.88
N ALA A 115 -10.55 2.43 1.77
CA ALA A 115 -11.38 2.34 2.97
C ALA A 115 -11.17 3.54 3.90
N GLY A 116 -9.91 3.99 4.05
CA GLY A 116 -9.55 5.16 4.84
C GLY A 116 -10.12 6.46 4.25
N SER A 117 -10.22 6.56 2.93
CA SER A 117 -10.86 7.70 2.26
C SER A 117 -12.34 7.79 2.62
N ALA A 118 -13.01 6.65 2.74
CA ALA A 118 -14.40 6.59 3.15
C ALA A 118 -14.55 6.80 4.68
N TRP A 119 -13.59 6.31 5.48
CA TRP A 119 -13.51 6.54 6.92
C TRP A 119 -13.38 8.02 7.27
N LEU A 120 -12.50 8.74 6.58
CA LEU A 120 -12.24 10.16 6.83
C LEU A 120 -13.12 11.07 5.94
N ALA A 121 -14.06 10.49 5.18
CA ALA A 121 -14.89 11.22 4.22
C ALA A 121 -14.05 12.18 3.33
N ASN A 122 -12.93 11.68 2.81
CA ASN A 122 -11.93 12.46 2.09
C ASN A 122 -11.79 11.96 0.63
N PRO A 123 -12.41 12.62 -0.34
CA PRO A 123 -12.36 12.19 -1.74
C PRO A 123 -10.97 12.35 -2.38
N TRP A 124 -10.14 13.30 -1.91
CA TRP A 124 -8.78 13.48 -2.44
C TRP A 124 -7.89 12.28 -2.15
N MET A 125 -8.07 11.68 -0.97
CA MET A 125 -7.40 10.45 -0.58
C MET A 125 -7.84 9.26 -1.45
N ALA A 126 -9.11 9.22 -1.88
CA ALA A 126 -9.57 8.20 -2.82
C ALA A 126 -8.88 8.34 -4.19
N VAL A 127 -8.75 9.57 -4.70
CA VAL A 127 -8.04 9.83 -5.97
C VAL A 127 -6.57 9.40 -5.85
N ALA A 128 -5.89 9.77 -4.76
CA ALA A 128 -4.51 9.35 -4.51
C ALA A 128 -4.37 7.82 -4.50
N ALA A 129 -5.31 7.12 -3.85
CA ALA A 129 -5.34 5.65 -3.79
C ALA A 129 -5.56 5.02 -5.17
N VAL A 130 -6.42 5.60 -6.02
CA VAL A 130 -6.63 5.12 -7.40
C VAL A 130 -5.38 5.31 -8.25
N VAL A 131 -4.70 6.45 -8.12
CA VAL A 131 -3.43 6.70 -8.83
C VAL A 131 -2.38 5.68 -8.38
N LEU A 132 -2.27 5.43 -7.08
CA LEU A 132 -1.39 4.37 -6.56
C LEU A 132 -1.79 2.99 -7.10
N ALA A 133 -3.07 2.64 -7.10
CA ALA A 133 -3.57 1.36 -7.60
C ALA A 133 -3.16 1.12 -9.06
N ALA A 134 -3.31 2.14 -9.90
CA ALA A 134 -3.03 2.06 -11.33
C ALA A 134 -1.52 1.86 -11.64
N GLY A 135 -0.62 2.31 -10.77
CA GLY A 135 0.82 2.07 -10.91
C GLY A 135 1.31 0.83 -10.15
N HIS A 136 0.97 0.74 -8.87
CA HIS A 136 1.52 -0.23 -7.92
C HIS A 136 1.03 -1.66 -8.17
N LEU A 137 -0.25 -1.85 -8.54
CA LEU A 137 -0.79 -3.18 -8.79
C LEU A 137 -0.20 -3.81 -10.06
N PRO A 138 -0.19 -3.12 -11.23
CA PRO A 138 0.43 -3.70 -12.42
C PRO A 138 1.93 -3.92 -12.24
N SER A 139 2.66 -2.96 -11.67
CA SER A 139 4.11 -3.08 -11.37
C SER A 139 4.43 -4.34 -10.56
N SER A 140 3.63 -4.58 -9.51
CA SER A 140 3.81 -5.75 -8.65
C SER A 140 3.37 -7.05 -9.32
N LEU A 141 2.32 -7.03 -10.15
CA LEU A 141 1.88 -8.19 -10.92
C LEU A 141 2.89 -8.59 -12.00
N PHE A 142 3.50 -7.62 -12.68
CA PHE A 142 4.58 -7.89 -13.63
C PHE A 142 5.76 -8.60 -12.94
N THR A 143 6.15 -8.08 -11.77
CA THR A 143 7.23 -8.66 -10.97
C THR A 143 6.85 -10.07 -10.48
N ALA A 144 5.60 -10.28 -10.04
CA ALA A 144 5.12 -11.58 -9.59
C ALA A 144 5.09 -12.64 -10.70
N ARG A 145 4.80 -12.24 -11.95
CA ARG A 145 4.78 -13.15 -13.11
C ARG A 145 6.16 -13.55 -13.61
N SER A 146 7.20 -12.82 -13.20
CA SER A 146 8.60 -13.11 -13.55
C SER A 146 9.34 -13.96 -12.51
N LEU A 147 8.65 -14.40 -11.46
CA LEU A 147 9.14 -15.33 -10.43
C LEU A 147 8.83 -16.78 -10.83
#